data_AF-A0A3M2MCV1-F1
#
_entry.id   AF-A0A3M2MCV1-F1
#
_cell.length_a   1.000
_cell.length_b   1.000
_cell.length_c   1.000
_cell.angle_alpha   90.00
_cell.angle_beta   90.00
_cell.angle_gamma   90.00
#
_symmetry.space_group_name_H-M   'P 1'
#
loop_
_entity.id
_entity.type
_entity.pdbx_description
1 polymer ?
#
loop_
_entity_poly.entity_id
_entity_poly.type
_entity_poly.pdbx_seq_one_letter_code
_entity_poly.pdbx_strand_id
1 'polypeptide(L)'
;MAKVTSRIIADRLVELGMVTRARADEALAKIATYSPDHDAEIAPEDVVDFLYEFGVTVVVHGDDVTNLEDSYRGILESAAACSGEVTVTNVQLVEEDDEEILKFRLNGEPTSWIVDHLMDHYLDRLTVWESIDVLGPGGDDPRVFHTIIDDGHTADIYVLATPAQAAALRADFGLALEP
;
A
#
# COMPACT_ATOMS: atom_id res chain seq x y z
N MET A 1 19.43 -4.21 -17.31
CA MET A 1 18.02 -3.74 -17.25
C MET A 1 17.91 -2.49 -18.09
N ALA A 2 16.74 -2.24 -18.68
CA ALA A 2 16.47 -0.93 -19.27
C ALA A 2 16.43 0.13 -18.16
N LYS A 3 16.78 1.37 -18.49
CA LYS A 3 16.69 2.51 -17.58
C LYS A 3 15.25 2.63 -17.05
N VAL A 4 15.07 2.64 -15.74
CA VAL A 4 13.77 2.89 -15.09
C VAL A 4 13.66 4.38 -14.78
N THR A 5 12.52 4.99 -15.10
CA THR A 5 12.23 6.41 -14.85
C THR A 5 10.80 6.57 -14.35
N SER A 6 10.47 7.70 -13.72
CA SER A 6 9.11 7.93 -13.22
C SER A 6 8.07 7.94 -14.34
N ARG A 7 8.45 8.41 -15.53
CA ARG A 7 7.61 8.31 -16.74
C ARG A 7 7.35 6.87 -17.15
N ILE A 8 8.38 6.01 -17.16
CA ILE A 8 8.25 4.59 -17.51
C ILE A 8 7.36 3.87 -16.51
N ILE A 9 7.54 4.14 -15.21
CA ILE A 9 6.68 3.57 -14.16
C ILE A 9 5.22 4.00 -14.39
N ALA A 10 4.97 5.30 -14.58
CA ALA A 10 3.65 5.84 -14.83
C ALA A 10 2.96 5.19 -16.04
N ASP A 11 3.65 5.17 -17.19
CA ASP A 11 3.12 4.59 -18.43
C ASP A 11 2.80 3.10 -18.24
N ARG A 12 3.66 2.38 -17.53
CA ARG A 12 3.48 0.95 -17.30
C ARG A 12 2.32 0.64 -16.37
N LEU A 13 2.16 1.41 -15.28
CA LEU A 13 1.02 1.24 -14.37
C LEU A 13 -0.31 1.54 -15.06
N VAL A 14 -0.34 2.53 -15.96
CA VAL A 14 -1.52 2.82 -16.80
C VAL A 14 -1.80 1.68 -17.79
N GLU A 15 -0.77 1.15 -18.45
CA GLU A 15 -0.91 0.03 -19.39
C GLU A 15 -1.42 -1.25 -18.70
N LEU A 16 -0.93 -1.52 -17.49
CA LEU A 16 -1.36 -2.64 -16.66
C LEU A 16 -2.75 -2.43 -16.03
N GLY A 17 -3.34 -1.25 -16.20
CA GLY A 17 -4.64 -0.91 -15.62
C GLY A 17 -4.64 -0.78 -14.10
N MET A 18 -3.48 -0.55 -13.48
CA MET A 18 -3.36 -0.36 -12.03
C MET A 18 -3.72 1.06 -11.61
N VAL A 19 -3.54 2.04 -12.49
CA VAL A 19 -3.95 3.44 -12.28
C VAL A 19 -4.57 4.01 -13.56
N THR A 20 -5.39 5.04 -13.39
CA THR A 20 -5.85 5.84 -14.54
C THR A 20 -4.74 6.78 -15.02
N ARG A 21 -4.81 7.22 -16.28
CA ARG A 21 -3.89 8.24 -16.81
C ARG A 21 -3.92 9.53 -15.98
N ALA A 22 -5.12 9.96 -15.54
CA ALA A 22 -5.26 11.14 -14.70
C ALA A 22 -4.52 11.01 -13.36
N ARG A 23 -4.66 9.86 -12.68
CA ARG A 23 -3.93 9.59 -11.42
C ARG A 23 -2.43 9.53 -11.64
N ALA A 24 -1.97 8.94 -12.75
CA ALA A 24 -0.56 8.91 -13.10
C ALA A 24 0.00 10.32 -13.35
N ASP A 25 -0.74 11.18 -14.05
CA ASP A 25 -0.33 12.56 -14.31
C ASP A 25 -0.31 13.42 -13.02
N GLU A 26 -1.27 13.21 -12.11
CA GLU A 26 -1.29 13.85 -10.79
C GLU A 26 -0.08 13.44 -9.93
N ALA A 27 0.25 12.15 -9.90
CA ALA A 27 1.42 11.63 -9.21
C ALA A 27 2.72 12.18 -9.80
N LEU A 28 2.85 12.21 -11.13
CA LEU A 28 4.00 12.84 -11.80
C LEU A 28 4.12 14.32 -11.44
N ALA A 29 3.02 15.08 -11.41
CA ALA A 29 3.04 16.47 -11.01
C ALA A 29 3.51 16.66 -9.55
N LYS A 30 3.15 15.74 -8.64
CA LYS A 30 3.65 15.73 -7.26
C LYS A 30 5.15 15.40 -7.21
N ILE A 31 5.58 14.35 -7.92
CA ILE A 31 6.99 13.95 -8.05
C ILE A 31 7.85 15.12 -8.55
N ALA A 32 7.35 15.89 -9.54
CA ALA A 32 8.07 17.01 -10.13
C ALA A 32 8.48 18.11 -9.12
N THR A 33 7.84 18.16 -7.94
CA THR A 33 8.17 19.12 -6.88
C THR A 33 9.52 18.84 -6.22
N TYR A 34 10.00 17.60 -6.24
CA TYR A 34 11.28 17.18 -5.66
C TYR A 34 12.19 16.44 -6.66
N SER A 35 11.65 15.90 -7.75
CA SER A 35 12.39 15.27 -8.85
C SER A 35 11.83 15.76 -10.20
N PRO A 36 12.31 16.94 -10.70
CA PRO A 36 11.70 17.61 -11.85
C PRO A 36 11.99 16.93 -13.20
N ASP A 37 13.01 16.08 -13.29
CA ASP A 37 13.34 15.34 -14.51
C ASP A 37 12.70 13.94 -14.46
N HIS A 38 11.53 13.80 -15.10
CA HIS A 38 10.83 12.51 -15.17
C HIS A 38 11.55 11.43 -15.98
N ASP A 39 12.60 11.82 -16.71
CA ASP A 39 13.44 10.94 -17.50
C ASP A 39 14.79 10.67 -16.81
N ALA A 40 14.98 11.13 -15.57
CA ALA A 40 16.10 10.73 -14.73
C ALA A 40 16.01 9.24 -14.37
N GLU A 41 17.18 8.58 -14.29
CA GLU A 41 17.27 7.18 -13.88
C GLU A 41 16.95 7.05 -12.39
N ILE A 42 16.05 6.13 -12.07
CA ILE A 42 15.67 5.77 -10.70
C ILE A 42 16.47 4.54 -10.32
N ALA A 43 17.06 4.56 -9.11
CA ALA A 43 17.76 3.40 -8.60
C ALA A 43 16.75 2.27 -8.28
N PRO A 44 17.09 0.98 -8.49
CA PRO A 44 16.17 -0.13 -8.23
C PRO A 44 15.50 -0.09 -6.85
N GLU A 45 16.25 0.31 -5.82
CA GLU A 45 15.79 0.47 -4.44
C GLU A 45 14.74 1.57 -4.27
N ASP A 46 14.75 2.60 -5.11
CA ASP A 46 13.83 3.73 -5.01
C ASP A 46 12.49 3.45 -5.73
N VAL A 47 12.39 2.38 -6.54
CA VAL A 47 11.19 2.13 -7.36
C VAL A 47 9.93 2.05 -6.51
N VAL A 48 10.02 1.46 -5.32
CA VAL A 48 8.89 1.28 -4.41
C VAL A 48 8.36 2.63 -3.91
N ASP A 49 9.24 3.60 -3.65
CA ASP A 49 8.85 4.96 -3.26
C ASP A 49 8.05 5.64 -4.37
N PHE A 50 8.42 5.42 -5.63
CA PHE A 50 7.63 5.93 -6.76
C PHE A 50 6.27 5.22 -6.87
N LEU A 51 6.19 3.90 -6.65
CA LEU A 51 4.92 3.18 -6.63
C LEU A 51 3.96 3.71 -5.54
N TYR A 52 4.51 4.10 -4.38
CA TYR A 52 3.75 4.78 -3.33
C TYR A 52 3.16 6.10 -3.80
N GLU A 53 3.91 6.90 -4.55
CA GLU A 53 3.45 8.17 -5.11
C GLU A 53 2.32 8.02 -6.14
N PHE A 54 2.34 6.92 -6.92
CA PHE A 54 1.21 6.55 -7.79
C PHE A 54 0.01 5.98 -7.02
N GLY A 55 0.18 5.74 -5.71
CA GLY A 55 -0.81 5.22 -4.79
C GLY A 55 -1.30 3.84 -5.20
N VAL A 56 -0.37 2.97 -5.57
CA VAL A 56 -0.62 1.53 -5.80
C VAL A 56 -0.09 0.66 -4.66
N THR A 57 0.60 1.26 -3.69
CA THR A 57 1.11 0.56 -2.50
C THR A 57 0.50 1.06 -1.21
N VAL A 58 0.46 0.16 -0.23
CA VAL A 58 0.16 0.43 1.17
C VAL A 58 1.45 0.23 1.96
N VAL A 59 1.85 1.22 2.74
CA VAL A 59 3.07 1.17 3.54
C VAL A 59 2.69 1.12 5.02
N VAL A 60 3.23 0.14 5.72
CA VAL A 60 3.01 -0.09 7.14
C VAL A 60 4.34 0.10 7.85
N HIS A 61 4.55 1.32 8.37
CA HIS A 61 5.76 1.66 9.11
C HIS A 61 5.81 0.90 10.44
N GLY A 62 6.94 0.28 10.74
CA GLY A 62 7.11 -0.50 11.96
C GLY A 62 7.46 0.35 13.19
N ASP A 63 7.94 1.57 13.00
CA ASP A 63 8.53 2.43 14.03
C ASP A 63 8.05 3.88 13.95
N ASP A 64 8.36 4.66 15.00
CA ASP A 64 8.11 6.10 15.13
C ASP A 64 6.63 6.53 14.98
N VAL A 65 5.70 5.65 15.37
CA VAL A 65 4.27 5.94 15.32
C VAL A 65 3.91 6.89 16.46
N THR A 66 3.54 8.13 16.10
CA THR A 66 3.15 9.14 17.10
C THR A 66 1.71 8.97 17.57
N ASN A 67 0.84 8.41 16.71
CA ASN A 67 -0.56 8.10 17.02
C ASN A 67 -0.96 6.81 16.30
N LEU A 68 -1.19 5.73 17.05
CA LEU A 68 -1.55 4.41 16.52
C LEU A 68 -2.87 4.44 15.74
N GLU A 69 -3.91 5.09 16.27
CA GLU A 69 -5.22 5.17 15.60
C GLU A 69 -5.11 5.89 14.25
N ASP A 70 -4.43 7.03 14.20
CA ASP A 70 -4.25 7.78 12.96
C ASP A 70 -3.38 7.00 11.94
N SER A 71 -2.36 6.28 12.41
CA SER A 71 -1.55 5.42 11.55
C SER A 71 -2.35 4.26 10.96
N TYR A 72 -3.16 3.55 11.77
CA TYR A 72 -4.06 2.52 11.26
C TYR A 72 -5.08 3.09 10.29
N ARG A 73 -5.67 4.23 10.61
CA ARG A 73 -6.60 4.93 9.71
C ARG A 73 -5.95 5.19 8.34
N GLY A 74 -4.72 5.70 8.32
CA GLY A 74 -3.97 5.92 7.09
C GLY A 74 -3.73 4.65 6.27
N ILE A 75 -3.36 3.55 6.94
CA ILE A 75 -3.17 2.23 6.30
C ILE A 75 -4.47 1.74 5.67
N LEU A 76 -5.56 1.75 6.43
CA LEU A 76 -6.87 1.28 5.98
C LEU A 76 -7.42 2.13 4.83
N GLU A 77 -7.27 3.46 4.91
CA GLU A 77 -7.68 4.38 3.85
C GLU A 77 -6.83 4.22 2.58
N SER A 78 -5.52 3.99 2.71
CA SER A 78 -4.64 3.71 1.58
C SER A 78 -4.98 2.39 0.89
N ALA A 79 -5.20 1.33 1.66
CA ALA A 79 -5.65 0.04 1.14
C ALA A 79 -6.99 0.14 0.41
N ALA A 80 -7.94 0.89 1.01
CA ALA A 80 -9.23 1.14 0.38
C ALA A 80 -9.08 1.91 -0.95
N ALA A 81 -8.23 2.94 -0.98
CA ALA A 81 -7.94 3.71 -2.18
C ALA A 81 -7.29 2.86 -3.29
N CYS A 82 -6.46 1.88 -2.93
CA CYS A 82 -5.88 0.93 -3.88
C CYS A 82 -6.94 0.03 -4.52
N SER A 83 -7.92 -0.43 -3.74
CA SER A 83 -9.03 -1.23 -4.27
C SER A 83 -9.93 -0.42 -5.20
N GLY A 84 -10.23 0.83 -4.83
CA GLY A 84 -11.24 1.67 -5.47
C GLY A 84 -12.69 1.21 -5.26
N GLU A 85 -12.90 0.07 -4.60
CA GLU A 85 -14.20 -0.59 -4.45
C GLU A 85 -14.64 -0.69 -2.99
N VAL A 86 -13.71 -0.74 -2.06
CA VAL A 86 -14.02 -0.76 -0.63
C VAL A 86 -13.99 0.64 -0.03
N THR A 87 -14.84 0.87 0.97
CA THR A 87 -14.83 2.07 1.79
C THR A 87 -14.55 1.72 3.24
N VAL A 88 -13.59 2.41 3.86
CA VAL A 88 -13.33 2.32 5.30
C VAL A 88 -13.81 3.60 5.97
N THR A 89 -14.55 3.47 7.06
CA THR A 89 -15.01 4.61 7.87
C THR A 89 -14.99 4.27 9.36
N ASN A 90 -15.10 5.30 10.22
CA ASN A 90 -15.21 5.16 11.68
C ASN A 90 -14.10 4.32 12.33
N VAL A 91 -12.86 4.50 11.87
CA VAL A 91 -11.68 3.88 12.48
C VAL A 91 -11.51 4.42 13.90
N GLN A 92 -11.43 3.52 14.88
CA GLN A 92 -11.23 3.81 16.28
C GLN A 92 -10.37 2.71 16.91
N LEU A 93 -9.36 3.10 17.69
CA LEU A 93 -8.61 2.17 18.53
C LEU A 93 -9.15 2.25 19.96
N VAL A 94 -9.61 1.13 20.49
CA VAL A 94 -10.20 1.06 21.85
C VAL A 94 -9.59 -0.07 22.65
N GLU A 95 -9.55 0.11 23.97
CA GLU A 95 -9.15 -0.94 24.92
C GLU A 95 -10.42 -1.51 25.56
N GLU A 96 -10.64 -2.81 25.41
CA GLU A 96 -11.79 -3.55 25.94
C GLU A 96 -11.34 -4.90 26.51
N ASP A 97 -11.74 -5.22 27.74
CA ASP A 97 -11.43 -6.51 28.39
C ASP A 97 -9.93 -6.89 28.38
N ASP A 98 -9.05 -5.89 28.61
CA ASP A 98 -7.58 -6.01 28.55
C ASP A 98 -7.01 -6.33 27.14
N GLU A 99 -7.81 -6.17 26.08
CA GLU A 99 -7.42 -6.29 24.67
C GLU A 99 -7.51 -4.95 23.95
N GLU A 100 -6.56 -4.67 23.05
CA GLU A 100 -6.66 -3.52 22.13
C GLU A 100 -7.35 -3.94 20.83
N ILE A 101 -8.41 -3.21 20.47
CA ILE A 101 -9.27 -3.54 19.34
C ILE A 101 -9.35 -2.35 18.40
N LEU A 102 -8.89 -2.54 17.17
CA LEU A 102 -9.09 -1.61 16.07
C LEU A 102 -10.47 -1.85 15.45
N LYS A 103 -11.42 -0.95 15.70
CA LYS A 103 -12.78 -1.01 15.17
C LYS A 103 -12.94 -0.08 13.98
N PHE A 104 -13.62 -0.54 12.94
CA PHE A 104 -13.95 0.26 11.77
C PHE A 104 -15.18 -0.28 11.05
N ARG A 105 -15.61 0.41 10.00
CA ARG A 105 -16.66 -0.06 9.08
C ARG A 105 -16.08 -0.28 7.70
N LEU A 106 -16.17 -1.50 7.21
CA LEU A 106 -15.84 -1.88 5.85
C LEU A 106 -17.12 -1.97 5.03
N ASN A 107 -17.26 -1.13 4.00
CA ASN A 107 -18.48 -1.05 3.19
C ASN A 107 -19.76 -0.83 4.04
N GLY A 108 -19.61 -0.11 5.15
CA GLY A 108 -20.69 0.14 6.12
C GLY A 108 -20.88 -0.97 7.16
N GLU A 109 -20.32 -2.16 6.95
CA GLU A 109 -20.43 -3.28 7.89
C GLU A 109 -19.39 -3.18 9.02
N PRO A 110 -19.75 -3.44 10.28
CA PRO A 110 -18.79 -3.44 11.39
C PRO A 110 -17.68 -4.48 11.18
N THR A 111 -16.43 -4.07 11.39
CA THR A 111 -15.24 -4.93 11.35
C THR A 111 -14.32 -4.54 12.49
N SER A 112 -13.58 -5.50 13.01
CA SER A 112 -12.61 -5.27 14.07
C SER A 112 -11.41 -6.18 13.94
N TRP A 113 -10.23 -5.66 14.26
CA TRP A 113 -9.00 -6.43 14.42
C TRP A 113 -8.55 -6.34 15.87
N ILE A 114 -8.13 -7.47 16.43
CA ILE A 114 -7.42 -7.50 17.71
C ILE A 114 -5.97 -7.18 17.37
N VAL A 115 -5.42 -6.13 17.98
CA VAL A 115 -4.05 -5.67 17.75
C VAL A 115 -3.25 -5.84 19.04
N ASP A 116 -2.01 -6.28 18.93
CA ASP A 116 -1.11 -6.48 20.06
C ASP A 116 0.13 -5.57 19.90
N HIS A 117 0.08 -4.39 20.51
CA HIS A 117 1.21 -3.47 20.49
C HIS A 117 2.21 -3.84 21.59
N LEU A 118 3.41 -4.27 21.18
CA LEU A 118 4.51 -4.50 22.12
C LEU A 118 4.97 -3.21 22.82
N MET A 119 4.76 -2.05 22.18
CA MET A 119 5.04 -0.69 22.68
C MET A 119 4.17 0.35 21.96
N ASP A 120 3.81 1.44 22.63
CA ASP A 120 2.91 2.53 22.16
C ASP A 120 3.32 3.23 20.84
N HIS A 121 4.49 2.92 20.28
CA HIS A 121 5.05 3.52 19.07
C HIS A 121 5.31 2.53 17.93
N TYR A 122 4.82 1.30 18.07
CA TYR A 122 5.02 0.23 17.10
C TYR A 122 3.67 -0.28 16.65
N LEU A 123 3.42 -0.29 15.33
CA LEU A 123 2.23 -0.94 14.78
C LEU A 123 2.35 -2.45 14.89
N ASP A 124 1.24 -3.12 15.18
CA ASP A 124 1.14 -4.57 15.04
C ASP A 124 1.10 -4.96 13.55
N ARG A 125 2.30 -5.11 12.98
CA ARG A 125 2.52 -5.52 11.60
C ARG A 125 2.00 -6.91 11.30
N LEU A 126 2.03 -7.81 12.28
CA LEU A 126 1.55 -9.19 12.09
C LEU A 126 0.05 -9.18 11.86
N THR A 127 -0.71 -8.46 12.69
CA THR A 127 -2.17 -8.34 12.51
C THR A 127 -2.52 -7.69 11.17
N VAL A 128 -1.76 -6.68 10.73
CA VAL A 128 -1.97 -6.08 9.40
C VAL A 128 -1.71 -7.11 8.30
N TRP A 129 -0.59 -7.83 8.34
CA TRP A 129 -0.29 -8.89 7.37
C TRP A 129 -1.37 -9.97 7.31
N GLU A 130 -1.86 -10.44 8.47
CA GLU A 130 -2.91 -11.47 8.54
C GLU A 130 -4.29 -11.00 8.04
N SER A 131 -4.56 -9.68 8.09
CA SER A 131 -5.90 -9.13 7.90
C SER A 131 -6.07 -8.27 6.65
N ILE A 132 -4.99 -7.81 6.01
CA ILE A 132 -5.04 -6.83 4.91
C ILE A 132 -5.87 -7.31 3.71
N ASP A 133 -5.91 -8.61 3.46
CA ASP A 133 -6.71 -9.20 2.37
C ASP A 133 -8.21 -8.97 2.51
N VAL A 134 -8.71 -8.72 3.73
CA VAL A 134 -10.11 -8.35 3.96
C VAL A 134 -10.46 -7.01 3.29
N LEU A 135 -9.45 -6.17 3.02
CA LEU A 135 -9.59 -4.88 2.32
C LEU A 135 -9.48 -5.02 0.80
N GLY A 136 -9.32 -6.24 0.29
CA GLY A 136 -9.37 -6.52 -1.14
C GLY A 136 -10.77 -6.26 -1.72
N PRO A 137 -10.87 -6.04 -3.05
CA PRO A 137 -12.15 -5.77 -3.72
C PRO A 137 -13.16 -6.92 -3.61
N GLY A 138 -12.68 -8.17 -3.49
CA GLY A 138 -13.52 -9.37 -3.39
C GLY A 138 -14.30 -9.67 -4.68
N GLY A 139 -15.30 -10.56 -4.58
CA GLY A 139 -16.15 -10.92 -5.71
C GLY A 139 -15.39 -11.55 -6.88
N ASP A 140 -15.60 -11.02 -8.10
CA ASP A 140 -14.95 -11.48 -9.33
C ASP A 140 -13.62 -10.75 -9.61
N ASP A 141 -13.21 -9.79 -8.76
CA ASP A 141 -11.95 -9.08 -8.90
C ASP A 141 -10.79 -9.97 -8.40
N PRO A 142 -9.82 -10.35 -9.26
CA PRO A 142 -8.77 -11.28 -8.89
C PRO A 142 -7.56 -10.60 -8.22
N ARG A 143 -7.65 -9.31 -7.87
CA ARG A 143 -6.58 -8.59 -7.15
C ARG A 143 -6.50 -9.06 -5.70
N VAL A 144 -5.27 -9.33 -5.25
CA VAL A 144 -4.93 -9.62 -3.85
C VAL A 144 -3.75 -8.74 -3.44
N PHE A 145 -3.55 -8.54 -2.14
CA PHE A 145 -2.36 -7.83 -1.68
C PHE A 145 -1.14 -8.74 -1.81
N HIS A 146 -0.08 -8.25 -2.45
CA HIS A 146 1.22 -8.91 -2.45
C HIS A 146 2.16 -8.10 -1.58
N THR A 147 2.85 -8.76 -0.66
CA THR A 147 3.95 -8.16 0.11
C THR A 147 5.17 -7.98 -0.78
N ILE A 148 5.76 -6.80 -0.78
CA ILE A 148 7.06 -6.52 -1.39
C ILE A 148 8.14 -6.96 -0.40
N ILE A 149 8.91 -7.98 -0.77
CA ILE A 149 10.03 -8.45 0.04
C ILE A 149 11.25 -7.58 -0.29
N ASP A 150 11.65 -6.77 0.67
CA ASP A 150 12.91 -6.03 0.61
C ASP A 150 13.66 -6.15 1.93
N ASP A 151 14.94 -6.50 1.84
CA ASP A 151 15.82 -6.69 3.00
C ASP A 151 16.27 -5.35 3.61
N GLY A 152 15.96 -4.22 2.95
CA GLY A 152 16.38 -2.86 3.33
C GLY A 152 15.30 -1.99 3.99
N HIS A 153 14.01 -2.27 3.79
CA HIS A 153 12.93 -1.47 4.35
C HIS A 153 12.55 -1.88 5.78
N THR A 154 12.37 -0.90 6.68
CA THR A 154 11.84 -1.14 8.04
C THR A 154 10.32 -1.31 8.07
N ALA A 155 9.65 -1.11 6.94
CA ALA A 155 8.20 -1.16 6.77
C ALA A 155 7.75 -2.40 5.98
N ASP A 156 6.54 -2.89 6.25
CA ASP A 156 5.88 -3.81 5.32
C ASP A 156 5.20 -3.01 4.21
N ILE A 157 5.42 -3.42 2.96
CA ILE A 157 4.87 -2.74 1.80
C ILE A 157 4.03 -3.73 1.02
N TYR A 158 2.78 -3.36 0.74
CA TYR A 158 1.83 -4.19 0.02
C TYR A 158 1.44 -3.53 -1.28
N VAL A 159 1.24 -4.33 -2.33
CA VAL A 159 0.69 -3.88 -3.62
C VAL A 159 -0.56 -4.69 -3.95
N LEU A 160 -1.68 -4.02 -4.22
CA LEU A 160 -2.90 -4.70 -4.64
C LEU A 160 -2.83 -4.98 -6.14
N ALA A 161 -2.67 -6.25 -6.51
CA ALA A 161 -2.44 -6.64 -7.90
C ALA A 161 -3.05 -7.99 -8.24
N THR A 162 -3.50 -8.13 -9.48
CA THR A 162 -3.79 -9.45 -10.07
C THR A 162 -2.48 -10.25 -10.22
N PRO A 163 -2.54 -11.58 -10.32
CA PRO A 163 -1.34 -12.39 -10.56
C PRO A 163 -0.54 -11.97 -11.80
N ALA A 164 -1.23 -11.53 -12.86
CA ALA A 164 -0.60 -11.06 -14.10
C ALA A 164 0.10 -9.69 -13.91
N GLN A 165 -0.53 -8.76 -13.20
CA GLN A 165 0.08 -7.47 -12.85
C GLN A 165 1.30 -7.67 -11.96
N ALA A 166 1.18 -8.49 -10.90
CA ALA A 166 2.30 -8.81 -10.03
C ALA A 166 3.47 -9.44 -10.83
N ALA A 167 3.19 -10.38 -11.73
CA ALA A 167 4.23 -10.95 -12.60
C ALA A 167 4.91 -9.90 -13.49
N ALA A 168 4.15 -8.95 -14.04
CA ALA A 168 4.70 -7.85 -14.82
C ALA A 168 5.59 -6.93 -13.97
N LEU A 169 5.16 -6.55 -12.76
CA LEU A 169 5.97 -5.74 -11.85
C LEU A 169 7.30 -6.43 -11.48
N ARG A 170 7.28 -7.75 -11.21
CA ARG A 170 8.51 -8.52 -10.98
C ARG A 170 9.44 -8.48 -12.19
N ALA A 171 8.90 -8.65 -13.40
CA ALA A 171 9.68 -8.72 -14.63
C ALA A 171 10.26 -7.36 -15.07
N ASP A 172 9.45 -6.30 -14.96
CA ASP A 172 9.77 -4.97 -15.49
C ASP A 172 10.62 -4.16 -14.50
N PHE A 173 10.40 -4.32 -13.20
CA PHE A 173 11.02 -3.52 -12.16
C PHE A 173 11.88 -4.32 -11.17
N GLY A 174 11.92 -5.65 -11.28
CA GLY A 174 12.75 -6.49 -10.41
C GLY A 174 12.24 -6.63 -8.98
N LEU A 175 10.97 -6.31 -8.71
CA LEU A 175 10.38 -6.45 -7.38
C LEU A 175 10.27 -7.92 -6.97
N ALA A 176 10.56 -8.23 -5.72
CA ALA A 176 10.18 -9.50 -5.11
C ALA A 176 8.81 -9.33 -4.47
N LEU A 177 7.82 -10.05 -4.99
CA LEU A 177 6.44 -9.98 -4.49
C LEU A 177 6.02 -11.38 -4.01
N GLU A 178 5.36 -11.45 -2.87
CA GLU A 178 4.73 -12.66 -2.33
C GLU A 178 3.24 -12.39 -2.02
N PRO A 179 2.32 -13.25 -2.46
CA PRO A 179 0.91 -13.12 -2.10
C PRO A 179 0.66 -13.41 -0.62
#